data_AF-A0A3T1AUY9-F1
#
_entry.id   AF-A0A3T1AUY9-F1
#
_cell.length_a   1.000
_cell.length_b   1.000
_cell.length_c   1.000
_cell.angle_alpha   90.00
_cell.angle_beta   90.00
_cell.angle_gamma   90.00
#
_symmetry.space_group_name_H-M   'P 1'
#
loop_
_entity.id
_entity.type
_entity.pdbx_description
1 polymer ?
#
loop_
_entity_poly.entity_id
_entity_poly.type
_entity_poly.pdbx_seq_one_letter_code
_entity_poly.pdbx_strand_id
1 'polypeptide(L)'
;MTSSPLVAESHDSTRWHTGLGLVGDVADITEGIRNDSWVDPILGGVGASLDLLTLTIDPLGGLMAWGVAWLMEHVQPLKEALDHLAGNADEVTAHAATWSNISSHTDQTAQQYANSMPTDWAGAAADAYQARARTHLNNLSTLATATRGISYAVEGAGLLVALVRGIVRDLIAEFVATLAVRLPQWLAMEGLTLGIATPAVAAQVSALVLKWSNRIQHFIRGLLNSLRHLTTKLTDLTSRLTRSDPEPPRLRHSDADPLARWGPARQTHPEQWDAAIREAEEAGVEVIFRSGGLAYGPSPAPGRPGEMILDPDASYGALLHEMQHLRDDRDVGWAGMRGWFTDPEVRYAGEARAYDREIRYAESIGDHDSVAKLKELLAEEYRRIFEETP
;
A
#
# COMPACT_ATOMS: atom_id res chain seq x y z
N MET A 1 -6.73 38.76 -35.68
CA MET A 1 -6.34 37.35 -35.91
C MET A 1 -7.48 36.48 -35.41
N THR A 2 -8.01 35.65 -36.30
CA THR A 2 -9.20 34.83 -36.12
C THR A 2 -8.86 33.55 -35.34
N SER A 3 -9.53 33.33 -34.21
CA SER A 3 -9.52 32.07 -33.48
C SER A 3 -10.31 31.02 -34.27
N SER A 4 -9.71 29.89 -34.61
CA SER A 4 -10.30 28.85 -35.45
C SER A 4 -11.42 28.06 -34.72
N PRO A 5 -12.56 27.78 -35.38
CA PRO A 5 -13.71 27.05 -34.80
C PRO A 5 -13.53 25.51 -34.76
N LEU A 6 -12.29 25.01 -34.81
CA LEU A 6 -11.95 23.58 -34.85
C LEU A 6 -10.99 23.16 -33.74
N VAL A 7 -10.72 24.05 -32.79
CA VAL A 7 -9.98 23.74 -31.56
C VAL A 7 -10.96 23.88 -30.41
N ALA A 8 -11.50 22.76 -29.95
CA ALA A 8 -12.19 22.72 -28.66
C ALA A 8 -11.13 22.93 -27.58
N GLU A 9 -11.34 23.92 -26.70
CA GLU A 9 -10.58 23.99 -25.45
C GLU A 9 -10.74 22.67 -24.69
N SER A 10 -9.63 22.12 -24.20
CA SER A 10 -9.67 20.92 -23.37
C SER A 10 -10.43 21.25 -22.09
N HIS A 11 -11.67 20.77 -21.99
CA HIS A 11 -12.38 20.75 -20.72
C HIS A 11 -11.74 19.68 -19.85
N ASP A 12 -11.00 20.13 -18.84
CA ASP A 12 -10.59 19.28 -17.74
C ASP A 12 -11.84 18.80 -17.00
N SER A 13 -12.25 17.57 -17.26
CA SER A 13 -13.41 16.92 -16.63
C SER A 13 -13.10 16.41 -15.22
N THR A 14 -11.88 16.65 -14.75
CA THR A 14 -11.37 16.30 -13.42
C THR A 14 -11.98 17.21 -12.35
N ARG A 15 -13.25 16.98 -12.01
CA ARG A 15 -13.84 17.50 -10.77
C ARG A 15 -13.72 16.44 -9.69
N TRP A 16 -12.96 16.74 -8.64
CA TRP A 16 -12.64 15.90 -7.49
C TRP A 16 -13.85 15.37 -6.69
N HIS A 17 -15.05 15.93 -6.89
CA HIS A 17 -16.28 15.49 -6.24
C HIS A 17 -17.00 14.33 -6.97
N THR A 18 -16.50 13.90 -8.13
CA THR A 18 -17.14 12.86 -8.93
C THR A 18 -16.34 11.56 -8.80
N GLY A 19 -16.82 10.61 -7.99
CA GLY A 19 -16.20 9.28 -7.78
C GLY A 19 -15.98 8.47 -9.07
N LEU A 20 -16.47 8.93 -10.22
CA LEU A 20 -16.23 8.36 -11.54
C LEU A 20 -14.77 8.54 -12.02
N GLY A 21 -14.06 9.60 -11.62
CA GLY A 21 -12.66 9.81 -12.02
C GLY A 21 -11.69 8.85 -11.32
N LEU A 22 -11.94 8.58 -10.04
CA LEU A 22 -11.16 7.63 -9.24
C LEU A 22 -11.32 6.18 -9.71
N VAL A 23 -12.55 5.78 -10.02
CA VAL A 23 -12.80 4.44 -10.59
C VAL A 23 -11.98 4.26 -11.87
N GLY A 24 -11.91 5.29 -12.72
CA GLY A 24 -11.04 5.32 -13.91
C GLY A 24 -9.56 5.17 -13.56
N ASP A 25 -9.04 5.99 -12.64
CA ASP A 25 -7.64 5.94 -12.23
C ASP A 25 -7.22 4.57 -11.62
N VAL A 26 -8.09 3.99 -10.78
CA VAL A 26 -7.89 2.68 -10.16
C VAL A 26 -7.98 1.57 -11.21
N ALA A 27 -8.90 1.70 -12.17
CA ALA A 27 -9.01 0.79 -13.30
C ALA A 27 -7.76 0.85 -14.20
N ASP A 28 -7.22 2.03 -14.47
CA ASP A 28 -6.02 2.22 -15.30
C ASP A 28 -4.79 1.58 -14.67
N ILE A 29 -4.60 1.75 -13.35
CA ILE A 29 -3.50 1.08 -12.63
C ILE A 29 -3.70 -0.44 -12.64
N THR A 30 -4.93 -0.89 -12.38
CA THR A 30 -5.30 -2.32 -12.40
C THR A 30 -5.04 -2.95 -13.76
N GLU A 31 -5.41 -2.28 -14.84
CA GLU A 31 -5.19 -2.73 -16.20
C GLU A 31 -3.70 -2.68 -16.57
N GLY A 32 -2.96 -1.69 -16.07
CA GLY A 32 -1.50 -1.63 -16.20
C GLY A 32 -0.78 -2.80 -15.49
N ILE A 33 -1.30 -3.24 -14.33
CA ILE A 33 -0.81 -4.45 -13.63
C ILE A 33 -1.12 -5.69 -14.47
N ARG A 34 -2.35 -5.79 -14.97
CA ARG A 34 -2.83 -6.92 -15.78
C ARG A 34 -2.06 -7.09 -17.10
N ASN A 35 -1.68 -5.99 -17.74
CA ASN A 35 -0.96 -5.99 -19.01
C ASN A 35 0.57 -6.08 -18.85
N ASP A 36 1.06 -6.51 -17.67
CA ASP A 36 2.47 -6.73 -17.40
C ASP A 36 3.37 -5.50 -17.62
N SER A 37 2.82 -4.28 -17.57
CA SER A 37 3.60 -3.04 -17.76
C SER A 37 4.66 -2.81 -16.68
N TRP A 38 4.59 -3.58 -15.60
CA TRP A 38 5.55 -3.58 -14.50
C TRP A 38 6.73 -4.53 -14.75
N VAL A 39 6.59 -5.49 -15.68
CA VAL A 39 7.62 -6.50 -15.96
C VAL A 39 8.77 -5.87 -16.75
N ASP A 40 9.99 -6.11 -16.28
CA ASP A 40 11.22 -5.68 -16.95
C ASP A 40 11.29 -6.29 -18.36
N PRO A 41 11.61 -5.49 -19.40
CA PRO A 41 11.69 -5.97 -20.79
C PRO A 41 12.63 -7.17 -20.99
N ILE A 42 13.64 -7.31 -20.12
CA ILE A 42 14.56 -8.46 -20.13
C ILE A 42 13.81 -9.79 -19.94
N LEU A 43 12.71 -9.77 -19.17
CA LEU A 43 11.86 -10.93 -18.89
C LEU A 43 10.68 -11.04 -19.86
N GLY A 44 10.15 -9.91 -20.36
CA GLY A 44 9.02 -9.87 -21.29
C GLY A 44 9.28 -10.42 -22.71
N GLY A 45 10.53 -10.68 -23.08
CA GLY A 45 10.90 -11.30 -24.36
C GLY A 45 10.93 -12.84 -24.35
N VAL A 46 10.78 -13.48 -23.19
CA VAL A 46 10.78 -14.95 -23.05
C VAL A 46 9.34 -15.42 -23.08
N GLY A 47 8.88 -15.86 -24.25
CA GLY A 47 7.49 -16.28 -24.49
C GLY A 47 6.97 -17.25 -23.42
N ALA A 48 5.79 -16.94 -22.89
CA ALA A 48 5.09 -17.76 -21.90
C ALA A 48 4.79 -19.16 -22.45
N SER A 49 5.67 -20.13 -22.19
CA SER A 49 5.34 -21.55 -22.22
C SER A 49 5.21 -22.02 -20.77
N LEU A 50 3.98 -22.07 -20.26
CA LEU A 50 3.67 -22.59 -18.93
C LEU A 50 3.45 -24.11 -19.00
N ASP A 51 4.55 -24.86 -19.11
CA ASP A 51 4.56 -26.28 -18.70
C ASP A 51 5.25 -26.36 -17.33
N LEU A 52 4.47 -26.24 -16.27
CA LEU A 52 4.92 -26.37 -14.87
C LEU A 52 5.13 -27.85 -14.50
N LEU A 53 6.08 -28.51 -15.16
CA LEU A 53 6.58 -29.81 -14.73
C LEU A 53 7.67 -29.60 -13.67
N THR A 54 7.28 -29.68 -12.40
CA THR A 54 8.17 -29.67 -11.23
C THR A 54 8.87 -31.03 -11.07
N LEU A 55 9.71 -31.42 -12.03
CA LEU A 55 10.68 -32.46 -11.74
C LEU A 55 11.75 -31.87 -10.83
N THR A 56 11.78 -32.21 -9.55
CA THR A 56 12.87 -31.86 -8.64
C THR A 56 14.12 -32.65 -9.06
N ILE A 57 14.87 -32.11 -10.02
CA ILE A 57 16.21 -32.61 -10.34
C ILE A 57 17.16 -31.61 -9.71
N ASP A 58 18.01 -32.07 -8.79
CA ASP A 58 19.12 -31.30 -8.24
C ASP A 58 20.28 -31.37 -9.24
N PRO A 59 20.52 -30.32 -10.06
CA PRO A 59 21.61 -30.33 -11.02
C PRO A 59 22.99 -30.38 -10.31
N LEU A 60 23.09 -29.89 -9.07
CA LEU A 60 24.34 -29.82 -8.32
C LEU A 60 24.69 -31.15 -7.65
N GLY A 61 23.72 -32.03 -7.42
CA GLY A 61 23.92 -33.37 -6.84
C GLY A 61 24.93 -34.21 -7.63
N GLY A 62 25.02 -34.03 -8.94
CA GLY A 62 26.02 -34.71 -9.80
C GLY A 62 27.46 -34.28 -9.56
N LEU A 63 27.70 -33.04 -9.10
CA LEU A 63 29.04 -32.54 -8.81
C LEU A 63 29.64 -33.18 -7.55
N MET A 64 28.80 -33.45 -6.54
CA MET A 64 29.21 -34.14 -5.31
C MET A 64 29.66 -35.58 -5.61
N ALA A 65 29.03 -36.24 -6.58
CA ALA A 65 29.40 -37.60 -7.01
C ALA A 65 30.79 -37.67 -7.68
N TRP A 66 31.33 -36.54 -8.16
CA TRP A 66 32.67 -36.48 -8.77
C TRP A 66 33.80 -36.22 -7.76
N GLY A 67 33.49 -35.99 -6.48
CA GLY A 67 34.49 -35.91 -5.41
C GLY A 67 35.38 -34.67 -5.44
N VAL A 68 34.95 -33.59 -6.08
CA VAL A 68 35.77 -32.38 -6.31
C VAL A 68 35.44 -31.31 -5.25
N ALA A 69 35.99 -31.46 -4.04
CA ALA A 69 35.70 -30.57 -2.91
C ALA A 69 36.02 -29.09 -3.19
N TRP A 70 37.07 -28.78 -3.95
CA TRP A 70 37.47 -27.40 -4.28
C TRP A 70 36.50 -26.70 -5.25
N LEU A 71 35.76 -27.47 -6.05
CA LEU A 71 34.75 -26.94 -6.98
C LEU A 71 33.47 -26.55 -6.23
N MET A 72 33.15 -27.22 -5.12
CA MET A 72 31.96 -26.95 -4.33
C MET A 72 31.96 -25.54 -3.73
N GLU A 73 33.10 -25.05 -3.27
CA GLU A 73 33.26 -23.67 -2.78
C GLU A 73 32.89 -22.63 -3.84
N HIS A 74 33.17 -22.92 -5.11
CA HIS A 74 32.89 -22.02 -6.23
C HIS A 74 31.44 -22.09 -6.72
N VAL A 75 30.74 -23.20 -6.43
CA VAL A 75 29.38 -23.45 -6.91
C VAL A 75 28.32 -23.14 -5.84
N GLN A 76 28.72 -22.99 -4.58
CA GLN A 76 27.85 -22.58 -3.48
C GLN A 76 27.01 -21.32 -3.78
N PRO A 77 27.55 -20.23 -4.38
CA PRO A 77 26.74 -19.05 -4.70
C PRO A 77 25.58 -19.32 -5.68
N LEU A 78 25.73 -20.32 -6.56
CA LEU A 78 24.68 -20.74 -7.50
C LEU A 78 23.57 -21.52 -6.79
N LYS A 79 23.94 -22.31 -5.77
CA LYS A 79 22.99 -23.02 -4.91
C LYS A 79 22.17 -22.05 -4.08
N GLU A 80 22.83 -21.09 -3.43
CA GLU A 80 22.16 -20.06 -2.62
C GLU A 80 21.18 -19.24 -3.47
N ALA A 81 21.53 -18.92 -4.72
CA ALA A 81 20.61 -18.26 -5.64
C ALA A 81 19.35 -19.10 -5.96
N LEU A 82 19.49 -20.43 -6.08
CA LEU A 82 18.35 -21.34 -6.26
C LEU A 82 17.47 -21.39 -5.00
N ASP A 83 18.09 -21.48 -3.83
CA ASP A 83 17.40 -21.54 -2.54
C ASP A 83 16.62 -20.23 -2.27
N HIS A 84 17.18 -19.07 -2.61
CA HIS A 84 16.48 -17.79 -2.52
C HIS A 84 15.29 -17.66 -3.47
N LEU A 85 15.28 -18.39 -4.58
CA LEU A 85 14.16 -18.44 -5.53
C LEU A 85 13.17 -19.59 -5.20
N ALA A 86 13.48 -20.43 -4.22
CA ALA A 86 12.61 -21.51 -3.77
C ALA A 86 11.50 -20.96 -2.85
N GLY A 87 10.45 -20.42 -3.48
CA GLY A 87 9.20 -20.04 -2.81
C GLY A 87 8.11 -21.11 -2.90
N ASN A 88 7.03 -20.91 -2.15
CA ASN A 88 5.84 -21.76 -2.18
C ASN A 88 4.83 -21.25 -3.22
N ALA A 89 4.80 -21.86 -4.40
CA ALA A 89 3.91 -21.45 -5.49
C ALA A 89 2.43 -21.65 -5.13
N ASP A 90 2.10 -22.71 -4.40
CA ASP A 90 0.72 -23.02 -4.01
C ASP A 90 0.16 -21.96 -3.04
N GLU A 91 1.01 -21.44 -2.15
CA GLU A 91 0.66 -20.35 -1.24
C GLU A 91 0.43 -19.03 -1.98
N VAL A 92 1.26 -18.71 -2.98
CA VAL A 92 1.04 -17.54 -3.84
C VAL A 92 -0.28 -17.65 -4.62
N THR A 93 -0.57 -18.83 -5.20
CA THR A 93 -1.84 -19.09 -5.87
C THR A 93 -3.03 -18.98 -4.91
N ALA A 94 -2.91 -19.51 -3.68
CA ALA A 94 -3.95 -19.39 -2.66
C ALA A 94 -4.21 -17.93 -2.25
N HIS A 95 -3.16 -17.11 -2.11
CA HIS A 95 -3.29 -15.68 -1.84
C HIS A 95 -3.95 -14.93 -2.99
N ALA A 96 -3.57 -15.20 -4.25
CA ALA A 96 -4.24 -14.62 -5.41
C ALA A 96 -5.74 -14.98 -5.45
N ALA A 97 -6.08 -16.26 -5.24
CA ALA A 97 -7.46 -16.70 -5.16
C ALA A 97 -8.24 -16.01 -4.04
N THR A 98 -7.61 -15.76 -2.89
CA THR A 98 -8.21 -15.02 -1.77
C THR A 98 -8.59 -13.60 -2.18
N TRP A 99 -7.68 -12.86 -2.83
CA TRP A 99 -7.96 -11.49 -3.31
C TRP A 99 -9.04 -11.46 -4.40
N SER A 100 -9.08 -12.46 -5.29
CA SER A 100 -10.15 -12.61 -6.28
C SER A 100 -11.52 -12.86 -5.64
N ASN A 101 -11.58 -13.70 -4.60
CA ASN A 101 -12.80 -13.95 -3.85
C ASN A 101 -13.29 -12.69 -3.13
N ILE A 102 -12.38 -11.93 -2.51
CA ILE A 102 -12.70 -10.63 -1.87
C ILE A 102 -13.28 -9.64 -2.89
N SER A 103 -12.65 -9.52 -4.07
CA SER A 103 -13.14 -8.65 -5.15
C SER A 103 -14.56 -9.05 -5.58
N SER A 104 -14.78 -10.35 -5.83
CA SER A 104 -16.08 -10.88 -6.23
C SER A 104 -17.17 -10.65 -5.18
N HIS A 105 -16.85 -10.85 -3.90
CA HIS A 105 -17.78 -10.62 -2.80
C HIS A 105 -18.12 -9.13 -2.66
N THR A 106 -17.14 -8.25 -2.84
CA THR A 106 -17.34 -6.80 -2.80
C THR A 106 -18.24 -6.33 -3.96
N ASP A 107 -18.03 -6.86 -5.17
CA ASP A 107 -18.91 -6.59 -6.32
C ASP A 107 -20.35 -7.06 -6.07
N GLN A 108 -20.51 -8.27 -5.52
CA GLN A 108 -21.83 -8.81 -5.18
C GLN A 108 -22.53 -7.93 -4.13
N THR A 109 -21.80 -7.45 -3.13
CA THR A 109 -22.31 -6.54 -2.10
C THR A 109 -22.76 -5.22 -2.73
N ALA A 110 -21.98 -4.65 -3.65
CA ALA A 110 -22.36 -3.45 -4.39
C ALA A 110 -23.67 -3.65 -5.18
N GLN A 111 -23.80 -4.79 -5.86
CA GLN A 111 -25.02 -5.13 -6.61
C GLN A 111 -26.24 -5.31 -5.70
N GLN A 112 -26.08 -5.99 -4.56
CA GLN A 112 -27.15 -6.14 -3.57
C GLN A 112 -27.59 -4.79 -3.02
N TYR A 113 -26.64 -3.91 -2.70
CA TYR A 113 -26.92 -2.56 -2.24
C TYR A 113 -27.68 -1.75 -3.31
N ALA A 114 -27.26 -1.82 -4.58
CA ALA A 114 -27.96 -1.16 -5.70
C ALA A 114 -29.41 -1.64 -5.83
N ASN A 115 -29.63 -2.95 -5.74
CA ASN A 115 -30.95 -3.56 -5.85
C ASN A 115 -31.87 -3.24 -4.66
N SER A 116 -31.30 -2.90 -3.50
CA SER A 116 -32.06 -2.54 -2.30
C SER A 116 -32.58 -1.09 -2.30
N MET A 117 -32.16 -0.26 -3.27
CA MET A 117 -32.54 1.15 -3.30
C MET A 117 -34.04 1.30 -3.67
N PRO A 118 -34.81 2.10 -2.90
CA PRO A 118 -36.23 2.32 -3.18
C PRO A 118 -36.41 3.10 -4.49
N THR A 119 -37.17 2.52 -5.43
CA THR A 119 -37.49 3.14 -6.73
C THR A 119 -38.74 4.02 -6.67
N ASP A 120 -39.63 3.75 -5.72
CA ASP A 120 -40.96 4.35 -5.68
C ASP A 120 -41.05 5.51 -4.65
N TRP A 121 -39.94 5.83 -3.99
CA TRP A 121 -39.83 6.96 -3.07
C TRP A 121 -39.39 8.22 -3.83
N ALA A 122 -40.17 9.30 -3.70
CA ALA A 122 -39.94 10.55 -4.41
C ALA A 122 -39.93 11.77 -3.47
N GLY A 123 -39.35 12.88 -3.95
CA GLY A 123 -39.21 14.15 -3.24
C GLY A 123 -37.77 14.44 -2.83
N ALA A 124 -37.52 15.64 -2.31
CA ALA A 124 -36.15 16.13 -2.04
C ALA A 124 -35.31 15.22 -1.12
N ALA A 125 -35.95 14.54 -0.15
CA ALA A 125 -35.28 13.58 0.72
C ALA A 125 -34.87 12.29 -0.02
N ALA A 126 -35.69 11.83 -0.97
CA ALA A 126 -35.38 10.68 -1.81
C ALA A 126 -34.20 11.01 -2.75
N ASP A 127 -34.19 12.21 -3.33
CA ASP A 127 -33.10 12.67 -4.20
C ASP A 127 -31.77 12.74 -3.43
N ALA A 128 -31.78 13.30 -2.22
CA ALA A 128 -30.61 13.36 -1.35
C ALA A 128 -30.10 11.97 -0.95
N TYR A 129 -31.00 11.05 -0.60
CA TYR A 129 -30.66 9.66 -0.32
C TYR A 129 -30.04 8.98 -1.55
N GLN A 130 -30.67 9.07 -2.72
CA GLN A 130 -30.17 8.44 -3.95
C GLN A 130 -28.79 8.98 -4.34
N ALA A 131 -28.55 10.27 -4.16
CA ALA A 131 -27.23 10.86 -4.38
C ALA A 131 -26.17 10.22 -3.46
N ARG A 132 -26.46 10.12 -2.15
CA ARG A 132 -25.55 9.49 -1.18
C ARG A 132 -25.35 8.01 -1.44
N ALA A 133 -26.41 7.30 -1.80
CA ALA A 133 -26.39 5.87 -2.08
C ALA A 133 -25.56 5.57 -3.33
N ARG A 134 -25.66 6.40 -4.38
CA ARG A 134 -24.77 6.31 -5.56
C ARG A 134 -23.30 6.55 -5.22
N THR A 135 -23.00 7.47 -4.31
CA THR A 135 -21.62 7.64 -3.82
C THR A 135 -21.11 6.38 -3.13
N HIS A 136 -21.93 5.74 -2.29
CA HIS A 136 -21.55 4.50 -1.61
C HIS A 136 -21.32 3.34 -2.60
N LEU A 137 -22.18 3.21 -3.64
CA LEU A 137 -21.97 2.24 -4.72
C LEU A 137 -20.64 2.44 -5.45
N ASN A 138 -20.29 3.69 -5.75
CA ASN A 138 -19.04 4.01 -6.44
C ASN A 138 -17.82 3.62 -5.58
N ASN A 139 -17.90 3.82 -4.27
CA ASN A 139 -16.82 3.42 -3.35
C ASN A 139 -16.66 1.89 -3.32
N LEU A 140 -17.76 1.13 -3.22
CA LEU A 140 -17.72 -0.33 -3.26
C LEU A 140 -17.14 -0.86 -4.59
N SER A 141 -17.55 -0.28 -5.71
CA SER A 141 -17.02 -0.62 -7.04
C SER A 141 -15.51 -0.31 -7.17
N THR A 142 -15.07 0.81 -6.60
CA THR A 142 -13.64 1.18 -6.55
C THR A 142 -12.84 0.16 -5.75
N LEU A 143 -13.33 -0.23 -4.57
CA LEU A 143 -12.69 -1.23 -3.71
C LEU A 143 -12.63 -2.61 -4.39
N ALA A 144 -13.72 -3.02 -5.04
CA ALA A 144 -13.77 -4.26 -5.80
C ALA A 144 -12.75 -4.27 -6.96
N THR A 145 -12.59 -3.13 -7.65
CA THR A 145 -11.59 -2.98 -8.73
C THR A 145 -10.17 -3.02 -8.20
N ALA A 146 -9.89 -2.34 -7.08
CA ALA A 146 -8.56 -2.36 -6.47
C ALA A 146 -8.15 -3.74 -5.95
N THR A 147 -9.05 -4.45 -5.26
CA THR A 147 -8.80 -5.81 -4.79
C THR A 147 -8.56 -6.78 -5.94
N ARG A 148 -9.20 -6.56 -7.10
CA ARG A 148 -8.90 -7.28 -8.35
C ARG A 148 -7.49 -6.97 -8.86
N GLY A 149 -7.07 -5.71 -8.83
CA GLY A 149 -5.70 -5.30 -9.16
C GLY A 149 -4.65 -5.96 -8.26
N ILE A 150 -4.92 -6.09 -6.96
CA ILE A 150 -4.06 -6.84 -6.03
C ILE A 150 -4.00 -8.32 -6.40
N SER A 151 -5.13 -8.94 -6.75
CA SER A 151 -5.17 -10.33 -7.23
C SER A 151 -4.25 -10.54 -8.44
N TYR A 152 -4.35 -9.67 -9.46
CA TYR A 152 -3.48 -9.74 -10.64
C TYR A 152 -2.01 -9.52 -10.30
N ALA A 153 -1.71 -8.62 -9.37
CA ALA A 153 -0.33 -8.38 -8.92
C ALA A 153 0.29 -9.62 -8.26
N VAL A 154 -0.45 -10.27 -7.34
CA VAL A 154 0.04 -11.47 -6.63
C VAL A 154 0.22 -12.64 -7.60
N GLU A 155 -0.74 -12.86 -8.49
CA GLU A 155 -0.66 -13.91 -9.52
C GLU A 155 0.50 -13.68 -10.48
N GLY A 156 0.62 -12.47 -11.05
CA GLY A 156 1.69 -12.11 -11.98
C GLY A 156 3.07 -12.19 -11.33
N ALA A 157 3.23 -11.73 -10.09
CA ALA A 157 4.48 -11.87 -9.33
C ALA A 157 4.85 -13.34 -9.12
N GLY A 158 3.88 -14.20 -8.77
CA GLY A 158 4.08 -15.63 -8.64
C GLY A 158 4.57 -16.30 -9.92
N LEU A 159 3.90 -16.00 -11.04
CA LEU A 159 4.28 -16.50 -12.36
C LEU A 159 5.69 -16.04 -12.76
N LEU A 160 6.03 -14.77 -12.50
CA LEU A 160 7.34 -14.22 -12.83
C LEU A 160 8.47 -14.87 -12.01
N VAL A 161 8.26 -15.07 -10.71
CA VAL A 161 9.21 -15.80 -9.85
C VAL A 161 9.38 -17.24 -10.33
N ALA A 162 8.28 -17.92 -10.70
CA ALA A 162 8.33 -19.28 -11.23
C ALA A 162 9.12 -19.36 -12.54
N LEU A 163 8.93 -18.40 -13.46
CA LEU A 163 9.68 -18.28 -14.71
C LEU A 163 11.18 -18.12 -14.45
N VAL A 164 11.56 -17.14 -13.62
CA VAL A 164 12.98 -16.85 -13.33
C VAL A 164 13.65 -18.03 -12.63
N ARG A 165 12.95 -18.70 -11.71
CA ARG A 165 13.42 -19.95 -11.10
C ARG A 165 13.69 -21.03 -12.15
N GLY A 166 12.81 -21.20 -13.13
CA GLY A 166 13.00 -22.12 -14.25
C GLY A 166 14.26 -21.79 -15.07
N ILE A 167 14.40 -20.53 -15.48
CA ILE A 167 15.57 -20.05 -16.22
C ILE A 167 16.87 -20.27 -15.43
N VAL A 168 16.90 -19.91 -14.15
CA VAL A 168 18.09 -20.08 -13.29
C VAL A 168 18.45 -21.55 -13.17
N ARG A 169 17.45 -22.42 -12.96
CA ARG A 169 17.67 -23.87 -12.93
C ARG A 169 18.27 -24.39 -14.24
N ASP A 170 17.74 -23.98 -15.39
CA ASP A 170 18.24 -24.41 -16.70
C ASP A 170 19.67 -23.93 -16.95
N LEU A 171 19.98 -22.69 -16.55
CA LEU A 171 21.34 -22.15 -16.61
C LEU A 171 22.31 -22.94 -15.72
N ILE A 172 21.88 -23.33 -14.51
CA ILE A 172 22.68 -24.18 -13.63
C ILE A 172 22.89 -25.57 -14.23
N ALA A 173 21.84 -26.17 -14.83
CA ALA A 173 21.96 -27.46 -15.51
C ALA A 173 22.94 -27.40 -16.69
N GLU A 174 22.88 -26.36 -17.51
CA GLU A 174 23.80 -26.13 -18.64
C GLU A 174 25.25 -25.89 -18.13
N PHE A 175 25.41 -25.19 -17.01
CA PHE A 175 26.71 -25.02 -16.35
C PHE A 175 27.28 -26.36 -15.87
N VAL A 176 26.49 -27.19 -15.18
CA VAL A 176 26.91 -28.52 -14.71
C VAL A 176 27.26 -29.44 -15.89
N ALA A 177 26.47 -29.43 -16.96
CA ALA A 177 26.78 -30.18 -18.18
C ALA A 177 28.11 -29.73 -18.81
N THR A 178 28.39 -28.42 -18.80
CA THR A 178 29.68 -27.87 -19.26
C THR A 178 30.84 -28.36 -18.39
N LEU A 179 30.65 -28.38 -17.06
CA LEU A 179 31.64 -28.92 -16.13
C LEU A 179 31.89 -30.41 -16.38
N ALA A 180 30.86 -31.21 -16.61
CA ALA A 180 30.97 -32.65 -16.89
C ALA A 180 31.97 -32.96 -18.01
N VAL A 181 31.96 -32.14 -19.06
CA VAL A 181 32.82 -32.31 -20.24
C VAL A 181 34.24 -31.80 -19.99
N ARG A 182 34.40 -30.68 -19.26
CA ARG A 182 35.70 -30.03 -19.06
C ARG A 182 36.52 -30.60 -17.90
N LEU A 183 35.86 -31.13 -16.89
CA LEU A 183 36.50 -31.59 -15.66
C LEU A 183 37.52 -32.73 -15.90
N PRO A 184 37.24 -33.75 -16.75
CA PRO A 184 38.25 -34.74 -17.12
C PRO A 184 39.47 -34.13 -17.83
N GLN A 185 39.28 -33.09 -18.64
CA GLN A 185 40.37 -32.44 -19.38
C GLN A 185 41.28 -31.66 -18.43
N TRP A 186 40.71 -30.96 -17.46
CA TRP A 186 41.46 -30.25 -16.42
C TRP A 186 42.25 -31.22 -15.53
N LEU A 187 41.63 -32.31 -15.07
CA LEU A 187 42.32 -33.33 -14.27
C LEU A 187 43.48 -33.99 -15.06
N ALA A 188 43.28 -34.28 -16.35
CA ALA A 188 44.34 -34.80 -17.20
C ALA A 188 45.49 -33.78 -17.36
N MET A 189 45.17 -32.50 -17.54
CA MET A 189 46.17 -31.43 -17.65
C MET A 189 46.98 -31.26 -16.36
N GLU A 190 46.34 -31.27 -15.19
CA GLU A 190 47.04 -31.17 -13.91
C GLU A 190 47.92 -32.41 -13.65
N GLY A 191 47.40 -33.61 -13.91
CA GLY A 191 48.14 -34.86 -13.75
C GLY A 191 49.35 -34.97 -14.69
N LEU A 192 49.20 -34.57 -15.96
CA LEU A 192 50.29 -34.61 -16.95
C LEU A 192 51.34 -33.51 -16.74
N THR A 193 50.95 -32.37 -16.16
CA THR A 193 51.87 -31.25 -15.89
C THR A 193 52.43 -31.25 -14.47
N LEU A 194 52.15 -32.29 -13.67
CA LEU A 194 52.56 -32.41 -12.27
C LEU A 194 52.17 -31.16 -11.43
N GLY A 195 51.02 -30.56 -11.73
CA GLY A 195 50.51 -29.36 -11.04
C GLY A 195 51.01 -28.01 -11.56
N ILE A 196 51.87 -27.96 -12.58
CA ILE A 196 52.33 -26.68 -13.17
C ILE A 196 51.16 -25.94 -13.85
N ALA A 197 50.19 -26.64 -14.42
CA ALA A 197 49.04 -26.04 -15.08
C ALA A 197 47.92 -25.56 -14.13
N THR A 198 48.03 -25.82 -12.82
CA THR A 198 46.98 -25.50 -11.84
C THR A 198 46.53 -24.02 -11.86
N PRO A 199 47.41 -23.01 -11.98
CA PRO A 199 46.97 -21.62 -12.09
C PRO A 199 46.12 -21.34 -13.35
N ALA A 200 46.44 -21.99 -14.47
CA ALA A 200 45.71 -21.83 -15.73
C ALA A 200 44.34 -22.53 -15.67
N VAL A 201 44.27 -23.71 -15.05
CA VAL A 201 43.00 -24.43 -14.80
C VAL A 201 42.10 -23.62 -13.88
N ALA A 202 42.64 -23.10 -12.76
CA ALA A 202 41.90 -22.25 -11.85
C ALA A 202 41.33 -21.00 -12.54
N ALA A 203 42.13 -20.32 -13.38
CA ALA A 203 41.67 -19.17 -14.16
C ALA A 203 40.52 -19.52 -15.12
N GLN A 204 40.57 -20.68 -15.79
CA GLN A 204 39.50 -21.15 -16.68
C GLN A 204 38.21 -21.45 -15.92
N VAL A 205 38.32 -22.07 -14.74
CA VAL A 205 37.17 -22.39 -13.88
C VAL A 205 36.53 -21.11 -13.37
N SER A 206 37.32 -20.18 -12.84
CA SER A 206 36.83 -18.88 -12.38
C SER A 206 36.16 -18.09 -13.49
N ALA A 207 36.74 -18.07 -14.71
CA ALA A 207 36.12 -17.42 -15.85
C ALA A 207 34.77 -18.05 -16.24
N LEU A 208 34.67 -19.39 -16.15
CA LEU A 208 33.42 -20.10 -16.42
C LEU A 208 32.36 -19.75 -15.36
N VAL A 209 32.70 -19.87 -14.07
CA VAL A 209 31.79 -19.52 -12.95
C VAL A 209 31.31 -18.07 -13.05
N LEU A 210 32.21 -17.12 -13.35
CA LEU A 210 31.87 -15.72 -13.53
C LEU A 210 30.90 -15.52 -14.70
N LYS A 211 31.12 -16.19 -15.84
CA LYS A 211 30.21 -16.11 -17.00
C LYS A 211 28.79 -16.53 -16.62
N TRP A 212 28.64 -17.65 -15.92
CA TRP A 212 27.33 -18.17 -15.53
C TRP A 212 26.68 -17.35 -14.42
N SER A 213 27.47 -16.91 -13.44
CA SER A 213 27.02 -16.01 -12.39
C SER A 213 26.47 -14.70 -12.97
N ASN A 214 27.16 -14.11 -13.94
CA ASN A 214 26.69 -12.89 -14.62
C ASN A 214 25.38 -13.11 -15.38
N ARG A 215 25.21 -14.26 -16.05
CA ARG A 215 23.94 -14.61 -16.72
C ARG A 215 22.80 -14.72 -15.71
N ILE A 216 23.00 -15.41 -14.60
CA ILE A 216 21.97 -15.58 -13.56
C ILE A 216 21.64 -14.24 -12.89
N GLN A 217 22.66 -13.44 -12.53
CA GLN A 217 22.47 -12.11 -11.96
C GLN A 217 21.66 -11.19 -12.88
N HIS A 218 21.83 -11.30 -14.20
CA HIS A 218 21.06 -10.52 -15.16
C HIS A 218 19.54 -10.78 -15.01
N PHE A 219 19.12 -12.04 -14.93
CA PHE A 219 17.71 -12.40 -14.75
C PHE A 219 17.19 -12.05 -13.35
N ILE A 220 17.99 -12.26 -12.30
CA ILE A 220 17.61 -11.88 -10.93
C ILE A 220 17.39 -10.36 -10.82
N ARG A 221 18.24 -9.54 -11.47
CA ARG A 221 18.06 -8.09 -11.49
C ARG A 221 16.77 -7.70 -12.21
N GLY A 222 16.46 -8.34 -13.34
CA GLY A 222 15.18 -8.16 -14.03
C GLY A 222 14.01 -8.47 -13.09
N LEU A 223 14.05 -9.57 -12.34
CA LEU A 223 13.02 -9.92 -11.36
C LEU A 223 12.85 -8.84 -10.29
N LEU A 224 13.96 -8.41 -9.67
CA LEU A 224 13.94 -7.40 -8.62
C LEU A 224 13.42 -6.05 -9.12
N ASN A 225 13.78 -5.66 -10.35
CA ASN A 225 13.26 -4.44 -10.96
C ASN A 225 11.76 -4.54 -11.22
N SER A 226 11.28 -5.65 -11.78
CA SER A 226 9.86 -5.89 -11.97
C SER A 226 9.08 -5.80 -10.66
N LEU A 227 9.54 -6.51 -9.62
CA LEU A 227 8.89 -6.49 -8.31
C LEU A 227 8.88 -5.08 -7.71
N ARG A 228 9.95 -4.29 -7.86
CA ARG A 228 9.96 -2.88 -7.45
C ARG A 228 8.92 -2.06 -8.20
N HIS A 229 8.85 -2.17 -9.52
CA HIS A 229 7.83 -1.46 -10.31
C HIS A 229 6.41 -1.85 -9.90
N LEU A 230 6.18 -3.14 -9.60
CA LEU A 230 4.91 -3.63 -9.10
C LEU A 230 4.57 -3.04 -7.73
N THR A 231 5.53 -3.00 -6.80
CA THR A 231 5.32 -2.37 -5.48
C THR A 231 4.99 -0.89 -5.60
N THR A 232 5.60 -0.16 -6.54
CA THR A 232 5.24 1.24 -6.81
C THR A 232 3.81 1.35 -7.29
N LYS A 233 3.38 0.53 -8.25
CA LYS A 233 1.97 0.53 -8.74
C LYS A 233 0.97 0.19 -7.63
N LEU A 234 1.30 -0.75 -6.75
CA LEU A 234 0.46 -1.10 -5.59
C LEU A 234 0.42 0.03 -4.55
N THR A 235 1.53 0.74 -4.36
CA THR A 235 1.58 1.93 -3.50
C THR A 235 0.74 3.06 -4.09
N ASP A 236 0.83 3.30 -5.40
CA ASP A 236 0.00 4.27 -6.11
C ASP A 236 -1.49 3.90 -6.00
N LEU A 237 -1.84 2.64 -6.23
CA LEU A 237 -3.19 2.10 -6.06
C LEU A 237 -3.72 2.38 -4.65
N THR A 238 -2.94 2.02 -3.62
CA THR A 238 -3.30 2.23 -2.21
C THR A 238 -3.43 3.71 -1.90
N SER A 239 -2.52 4.55 -2.40
CA SER A 239 -2.56 6.00 -2.18
C SER A 239 -3.78 6.66 -2.80
N ARG A 240 -4.28 6.14 -3.93
CA ARG A 240 -5.49 6.64 -4.58
C ARG A 240 -6.73 6.20 -3.82
N LEU A 241 -6.73 4.99 -3.26
CA LEU A 241 -7.77 4.53 -2.34
C LEU A 241 -7.81 5.35 -1.05
N THR A 242 -6.66 5.63 -0.43
CA THR A 242 -6.61 6.44 0.79
C THR A 242 -6.85 7.92 0.52
N ARG A 243 -6.52 8.44 -0.67
CA ARG A 243 -6.93 9.78 -1.11
C ARG A 243 -8.43 9.87 -1.41
N SER A 244 -9.09 8.73 -1.62
CA SER A 244 -10.53 8.61 -1.81
C SER A 244 -11.32 8.23 -0.57
N ASP A 245 -10.65 7.89 0.53
CA ASP A 245 -11.26 8.08 1.83
C ASP A 245 -11.46 9.61 1.96
N PRO A 246 -12.70 10.13 2.01
CA PRO A 246 -12.91 11.07 3.10
C PRO A 246 -12.43 10.29 4.32
N GLU A 247 -11.37 10.78 5.00
CA GLU A 247 -10.96 10.33 6.33
C GLU A 247 -11.99 9.41 6.97
N PRO A 248 -11.66 8.14 7.29
CA PRO A 248 -12.63 7.15 7.74
C PRO A 248 -13.44 7.73 8.87
N PRO A 249 -14.72 8.16 8.64
CA PRO A 249 -15.27 9.40 9.19
C PRO A 249 -14.53 9.75 10.47
N ARG A 250 -13.37 10.42 10.32
CA ARG A 250 -12.95 11.28 11.41
C ARG A 250 -14.18 12.14 11.51
N LEU A 251 -14.78 12.18 12.68
CA LEU A 251 -15.87 13.10 12.91
C LEU A 251 -15.35 14.39 12.30
N ARG A 252 -15.91 14.76 11.15
CA ARG A 252 -15.84 16.12 10.70
C ARG A 252 -16.57 16.77 11.84
N HIS A 253 -15.84 17.20 12.86
CA HIS A 253 -16.47 17.74 14.03
C HIS A 253 -17.36 18.91 13.55
N SER A 254 -17.08 19.54 12.41
CA SER A 254 -18.00 20.48 11.74
C SER A 254 -19.47 20.04 11.58
N ASP A 255 -19.78 18.76 11.33
CA ASP A 255 -21.16 18.32 11.01
C ASP A 255 -21.93 17.81 12.24
N ALA A 256 -21.24 17.49 13.33
CA ALA A 256 -21.82 16.97 14.59
C ALA A 256 -21.40 17.74 15.86
N ASP A 257 -20.57 18.78 15.74
CA ASP A 257 -20.11 19.61 16.85
C ASP A 257 -21.27 20.46 17.37
N PRO A 258 -21.77 20.18 18.59
CA PRO A 258 -22.88 20.94 19.15
C PRO A 258 -22.48 22.40 19.43
N LEU A 259 -21.19 22.72 19.52
CA LEU A 259 -20.66 24.05 19.73
C LEU A 259 -20.52 24.87 18.44
N ALA A 260 -20.68 24.27 17.26
CA ALA A 260 -20.68 25.00 15.98
C ALA A 260 -21.72 26.11 15.93
N ARG A 261 -22.82 25.98 16.71
CA ARG A 261 -23.87 27.00 16.85
C ARG A 261 -23.38 28.34 17.40
N TRP A 262 -22.25 28.36 18.10
CA TRP A 262 -21.63 29.58 18.63
C TRP A 262 -20.76 30.31 17.59
N GLY A 263 -20.56 29.70 16.42
CA GLY A 263 -19.83 30.27 15.30
C GLY A 263 -18.33 29.95 15.30
N PRO A 264 -17.61 30.39 14.25
CA PRO A 264 -16.22 30.01 14.04
C PRO A 264 -15.29 30.50 15.15
N ALA A 265 -14.33 29.65 15.54
CA ALA A 265 -13.28 29.94 16.52
C ALA A 265 -12.45 31.16 16.13
N ARG A 266 -12.11 31.32 14.85
CA ARG A 266 -11.38 32.51 14.35
C ARG A 266 -12.11 33.84 14.58
N GLN A 267 -13.43 33.80 14.78
CA GLN A 267 -14.25 34.98 15.04
C GLN A 267 -14.55 35.16 16.53
N THR A 268 -14.87 34.06 17.21
CA THR A 268 -15.27 34.07 18.63
C THR A 268 -14.06 34.09 19.58
N HIS A 269 -12.95 33.48 19.17
CA HIS A 269 -11.73 33.25 19.95
C HIS A 269 -10.46 33.52 19.10
N PRO A 270 -10.31 34.71 18.51
CA PRO A 270 -9.23 34.99 17.54
C PRO A 270 -7.83 34.82 18.16
N GLU A 271 -7.63 35.24 19.41
CA GLU A 271 -6.35 35.11 20.09
C GLU A 271 -5.96 33.65 20.33
N GLN A 272 -6.92 32.82 20.73
CA GLN A 272 -6.72 31.39 20.98
C GLN A 272 -6.57 30.60 19.69
N TRP A 273 -7.29 31.00 18.62
CA TRP A 273 -7.12 30.47 17.28
C TRP A 273 -5.69 30.67 16.78
N ASP A 274 -5.20 31.91 16.82
CA ASP A 274 -3.84 32.23 16.39
C ASP A 274 -2.78 31.57 17.30
N ALA A 275 -3.06 31.44 18.60
CA ALA A 275 -2.17 30.74 19.53
C ALA A 275 -2.09 29.23 19.25
N ALA A 276 -3.20 28.58 18.89
CA ALA A 276 -3.22 27.17 18.53
C ALA A 276 -2.43 26.90 17.25
N ILE A 277 -2.57 27.75 16.24
CA ILE A 277 -1.78 27.66 15.00
C ILE A 277 -0.29 27.80 15.30
N ARG A 278 0.10 28.81 16.08
CA ARG A 278 1.50 28.99 16.48
C ARG A 278 2.04 27.79 17.26
N GLU A 279 1.26 27.24 18.19
CA GLU A 279 1.68 26.06 18.95
C GLU A 279 1.92 24.85 18.02
N ALA A 280 1.05 24.63 17.03
CA ALA A 280 1.22 23.56 16.06
C ALA A 280 2.48 23.77 15.20
N GLU A 281 2.66 24.97 14.66
CA GLU A 281 3.84 25.32 13.85
C GLU A 281 5.15 25.23 14.64
N GLU A 282 5.18 25.70 15.90
CA GLU A 282 6.33 25.60 16.80
C GLU A 282 6.66 24.14 17.16
N ALA A 283 5.65 23.27 17.23
CA ALA A 283 5.83 21.84 17.42
C ALA A 283 6.28 21.11 16.13
N GLY A 284 6.38 21.82 15.00
CA GLY A 284 6.77 21.28 13.70
C GLY A 284 5.64 20.54 12.96
N VAL A 285 4.39 20.70 13.41
CA VAL A 285 3.20 20.14 12.76
C VAL A 285 2.82 21.01 11.57
N GLU A 286 2.56 20.39 10.42
CA GLU A 286 2.12 21.12 9.22
C GLU A 286 0.65 21.53 9.37
N VAL A 287 0.35 22.82 9.27
CA VAL A 287 -1.01 23.35 9.39
C VAL A 287 -1.62 23.59 8.01
N ILE A 288 -2.74 22.93 7.73
CA ILE A 288 -3.43 22.95 6.43
C ILE A 288 -4.86 23.45 6.64
N PHE A 289 -5.24 24.53 5.96
CA PHE A 289 -6.61 25.04 6.03
C PHE A 289 -7.51 24.35 4.99
N ARG A 290 -8.60 23.71 5.44
CA ARG A 290 -9.54 22.99 4.58
C ARG A 290 -10.98 23.14 5.11
N SER A 291 -11.85 23.80 4.33
CA SER A 291 -13.26 23.93 4.70
C SER A 291 -13.96 22.56 4.78
N GLY A 292 -14.72 22.35 5.86
CA GLY A 292 -15.37 21.09 6.19
C GLY A 292 -14.43 19.99 6.66
N GLY A 293 -13.15 20.28 6.94
CA GLY A 293 -12.18 19.30 7.43
C GLY A 293 -11.46 19.83 8.66
N LEU A 294 -11.67 19.21 9.82
CA LEU A 294 -10.98 19.53 11.05
C LEU A 294 -10.48 18.21 11.65
N ALA A 295 -9.16 18.06 11.76
CA ALA A 295 -8.54 16.86 12.31
C ALA A 295 -7.05 17.05 12.60
N TYR A 296 -6.55 16.42 13.66
CA TYR A 296 -5.14 16.12 13.83
C TYR A 296 -4.81 14.73 13.27
N GLY A 297 -3.75 14.64 12.46
CA GLY A 297 -3.24 13.38 11.90
C GLY A 297 -1.80 13.11 12.33
N PRO A 298 -1.52 12.09 13.16
CA PRO A 298 -0.16 11.65 13.46
C PRO A 298 0.61 11.26 12.19
N SER A 299 1.93 11.42 12.19
CA SER A 299 2.78 11.03 11.07
C SER A 299 2.67 9.52 10.75
N PRO A 300 2.80 9.10 9.48
CA PRO A 300 2.85 7.68 9.14
C PRO A 300 4.02 6.92 9.81
N ALA A 301 5.08 7.62 10.20
CA ALA A 301 6.25 7.06 10.88
C ALA A 301 6.44 7.70 12.27
N PRO A 302 6.90 6.93 13.28
CA PRO A 302 7.18 7.47 14.61
C PRO A 302 8.35 8.46 14.60
N GLY A 303 8.41 9.33 15.61
CA GLY A 303 9.45 10.32 15.82
C GLY A 303 9.36 11.56 14.92
N ARG A 304 8.23 11.75 14.22
CA ARG A 304 7.99 12.91 13.34
C ARG A 304 6.65 13.56 13.67
N PRO A 305 6.58 14.90 13.68
CA PRO A 305 5.31 15.62 13.80
C PRO A 305 4.33 15.23 12.68
N GLY A 306 3.05 15.28 13.01
CA GLY A 306 1.95 15.05 12.10
C GLY A 306 1.49 16.29 11.33
N GLU A 307 0.24 16.24 10.88
CA GLU A 307 -0.46 17.32 10.16
C GLU A 307 -1.70 17.76 10.95
N MET A 308 -1.99 19.05 10.96
CA MET A 308 -3.19 19.64 11.53
C MET A 308 -4.04 20.22 10.41
N ILE A 309 -5.20 19.63 10.15
CA ILE A 309 -6.19 20.14 9.21
C ILE A 309 -7.15 21.04 9.99
N LEU A 310 -7.21 22.33 9.64
CA LEU A 310 -8.08 23.31 10.28
C LEU A 310 -9.22 23.72 9.34
N ASP A 311 -10.45 23.51 9.78
CA ASP A 311 -11.62 24.11 9.15
C ASP A 311 -11.73 25.57 9.60
N PRO A 312 -11.67 26.56 8.69
CA PRO A 312 -11.84 27.96 9.05
C PRO A 312 -13.16 28.26 9.77
N ASP A 313 -14.17 27.40 9.63
CA ASP A 313 -15.47 27.55 10.26
C ASP A 313 -15.68 26.63 11.48
N ALA A 314 -14.63 25.93 11.94
CA ALA A 314 -14.66 25.12 13.17
C ALA A 314 -15.01 25.95 14.40
N SER A 315 -15.77 25.38 15.35
CA SER A 315 -15.98 26.02 16.65
C SER A 315 -14.72 25.98 17.50
N TYR A 316 -14.72 26.76 18.58
CA TYR A 316 -13.62 26.75 19.53
C TYR A 316 -13.50 25.42 20.29
N GLY A 317 -14.62 24.73 20.55
CA GLY A 317 -14.59 23.39 21.14
C GLY A 317 -13.86 22.40 20.23
N ALA A 318 -14.25 22.38 18.96
CA ALA A 318 -13.64 21.49 17.98
C ALA A 318 -12.13 21.78 17.80
N LEU A 319 -11.70 23.05 17.84
CA LEU A 319 -10.27 23.40 17.87
C LEU A 319 -9.57 22.84 19.12
N LEU A 320 -10.18 22.96 20.30
CA LEU A 320 -9.62 22.44 21.54
C LEU A 320 -9.45 20.92 21.51
N HIS A 321 -10.39 20.22 20.87
CA HIS A 321 -10.36 18.77 20.68
C HIS A 321 -9.11 18.36 19.88
N GLU A 322 -8.93 18.89 18.67
CA GLU A 322 -7.80 18.52 17.82
C GLU A 322 -6.45 18.91 18.41
N MET A 323 -6.40 20.07 19.07
CA MET A 323 -5.19 20.49 19.77
C MET A 323 -4.83 19.55 20.93
N GLN A 324 -5.80 18.83 21.53
CA GLN A 324 -5.50 17.83 22.53
C GLN A 324 -4.81 16.61 21.92
N HIS A 325 -5.26 16.14 20.75
CA HIS A 325 -4.59 15.04 20.02
C HIS A 325 -3.16 15.39 19.63
N LEU A 326 -2.93 16.61 19.14
CA LEU A 326 -1.60 17.11 18.84
C LEU A 326 -0.68 17.05 20.06
N ARG A 327 -1.16 17.57 21.20
CA ARG A 327 -0.38 17.62 22.43
C ARG A 327 -0.10 16.23 22.96
N ASP A 328 -1.08 15.34 22.91
CA ASP A 328 -0.90 13.97 23.35
C ASP A 328 0.16 13.25 22.49
N ASP A 329 0.15 13.42 21.16
CA ASP A 329 1.17 12.80 20.28
C ASP A 329 2.56 13.38 20.54
N ARG A 330 2.65 14.70 20.77
CA ARG A 330 3.90 15.37 21.14
C ARG A 330 4.45 14.83 22.46
N ASP A 331 3.62 14.68 23.48
CA ASP A 331 4.03 14.33 24.84
C ASP A 331 4.58 12.90 24.93
N VAL A 332 4.17 12.00 24.02
CA VAL A 332 4.73 10.64 23.87
C VAL A 332 5.90 10.57 22.88
N GLY A 333 6.38 11.70 22.36
CA GLY A 333 7.52 11.76 21.45
C GLY A 333 7.19 11.41 19.99
N TRP A 334 5.96 11.72 19.54
CA TRP A 334 5.44 11.45 18.21
C TRP A 334 5.33 9.96 17.92
N ALA A 335 4.32 9.31 18.48
CA ALA A 335 4.15 7.85 18.37
C ALA A 335 3.84 7.40 16.93
N GLY A 336 3.33 8.31 16.10
CA GLY A 336 2.92 8.03 14.72
C GLY A 336 1.66 7.15 14.65
N MET A 337 1.16 6.94 13.43
CA MET A 337 -0.15 6.30 13.19
C MET A 337 -0.26 4.90 13.82
N ARG A 338 0.79 4.08 13.73
CA ARG A 338 0.78 2.75 14.35
C ARG A 338 0.68 2.84 15.89
N GLY A 339 1.33 3.80 16.53
CA GLY A 339 1.28 3.93 18.00
C GLY A 339 -0.10 4.28 18.53
N TRP A 340 -0.85 5.11 17.80
CA TRP A 340 -2.17 5.59 18.20
C TRP A 340 -3.32 4.63 17.92
N PHE A 341 -3.25 3.90 16.81
CA PHE A 341 -4.38 3.09 16.33
C PHE A 341 -4.24 1.60 16.57
N THR A 342 -3.14 1.13 17.18
CA THR A 342 -2.95 -0.31 17.48
C THR A 342 -3.67 -0.75 18.75
N ASP A 343 -3.74 0.11 19.77
CA ASP A 343 -4.36 -0.21 21.05
C ASP A 343 -5.68 0.57 21.24
N PRO A 344 -6.83 -0.12 21.25
CA PRO A 344 -8.14 0.50 21.48
C PRO A 344 -8.24 1.29 22.78
N GLU A 345 -7.55 0.87 23.85
CA GLU A 345 -7.56 1.58 25.13
C GLU A 345 -6.82 2.91 25.05
N VAL A 346 -5.66 2.93 24.40
CA VAL A 346 -4.87 4.15 24.18
C VAL A 346 -5.67 5.14 23.32
N ARG A 347 -6.30 4.65 22.26
CA ARG A 347 -7.15 5.46 21.37
C ARG A 347 -8.31 6.09 22.14
N TYR A 348 -9.08 5.29 22.87
CA TYR A 348 -10.21 5.81 23.65
C TYR A 348 -9.77 6.78 24.74
N ALA A 349 -8.64 6.53 25.41
CA ALA A 349 -8.11 7.44 26.41
C ALA A 349 -7.73 8.81 25.81
N GLY A 350 -7.23 8.84 24.57
CA GLY A 350 -6.98 10.08 23.81
C GLY A 350 -8.29 10.83 23.53
N GLU A 351 -9.27 10.16 22.94
CA GLU A 351 -10.59 10.74 22.65
C GLU A 351 -11.26 11.28 23.92
N ALA A 352 -11.23 10.53 25.02
CA ALA A 352 -11.82 10.95 26.29
C ALA A 352 -11.17 12.24 26.84
N ARG A 353 -9.85 12.41 26.68
CA ARG A 353 -9.17 13.66 27.06
C ARG A 353 -9.59 14.81 26.15
N ALA A 354 -9.72 14.59 24.85
CA ALA A 354 -10.15 15.60 23.90
C ALA A 354 -11.59 16.07 24.16
N TYR A 355 -12.53 15.13 24.35
CA TYR A 355 -13.92 15.44 24.74
C TYR A 355 -14.02 16.16 26.09
N ASP A 356 -13.18 15.84 27.08
CA ASP A 356 -13.15 16.56 28.36
C ASP A 356 -12.78 18.05 28.17
N ARG A 357 -11.94 18.40 27.18
CA ARG A 357 -11.65 19.81 26.85
C ARG A 357 -12.89 20.53 26.33
N GLU A 358 -13.62 19.89 25.42
CA GLU A 358 -14.86 20.44 24.86
C GLU A 358 -15.94 20.60 25.93
N ILE A 359 -16.13 19.57 26.76
CA ILE A 359 -17.13 19.57 27.83
C ILE A 359 -16.83 20.68 28.84
N ARG A 360 -15.57 20.84 29.27
CA ARG A 360 -15.21 21.93 30.20
C ARG A 360 -15.43 23.30 29.59
N TYR A 361 -15.15 23.46 28.29
CA TYR A 361 -15.44 24.71 27.60
C TYR A 361 -16.95 24.96 27.52
N ALA A 362 -17.74 23.97 27.12
CA ALA A 362 -19.20 24.05 27.08
C ALA A 362 -19.80 24.39 28.47
N GLU A 363 -19.30 23.76 29.54
CA GLU A 363 -19.66 24.09 30.93
C GLU A 363 -19.30 25.53 31.29
N SER A 364 -18.13 26.03 30.87
CA SER A 364 -17.67 27.39 31.18
C SER A 364 -18.53 28.48 30.54
N ILE A 365 -19.16 28.19 29.40
CA ILE A 365 -20.09 29.10 28.72
C ILE A 365 -21.56 28.86 29.08
N GLY A 366 -21.83 27.92 30.00
CA GLY A 366 -23.18 27.57 30.45
C GLY A 366 -24.01 26.79 29.42
N ASP A 367 -23.37 26.16 28.45
CA ASP A 367 -24.04 25.39 27.39
C ASP A 367 -24.30 23.94 27.81
N HIS A 368 -25.34 23.75 28.62
CA HIS A 368 -25.72 22.42 29.13
C HIS A 368 -26.20 21.45 28.03
N ASP A 369 -26.77 21.95 26.93
CA ASP A 369 -27.22 21.12 25.81
C ASP A 369 -26.02 20.49 25.10
N SER A 370 -25.00 21.31 24.80
CA SER A 370 -23.76 20.83 24.19
C SER A 370 -23.02 19.88 25.12
N VAL A 371 -23.01 20.14 26.43
CA VAL A 371 -22.43 19.20 27.42
C VAL A 371 -23.13 17.83 27.35
N ALA A 372 -24.47 17.80 27.32
CA ALA A 372 -25.21 16.55 27.22
C ALA A 372 -24.90 15.82 25.90
N LYS A 373 -24.85 16.55 24.79
CA LYS A 373 -24.55 15.96 23.48
C LYS A 373 -23.11 15.44 23.39
N LEU A 374 -22.12 16.18 23.90
CA LEU A 374 -20.73 15.75 23.94
C LEU A 374 -20.54 14.48 24.78
N LYS A 375 -21.26 14.34 25.89
CA LYS A 375 -21.25 13.10 26.70
C LYS A 375 -21.85 11.91 25.95
N GLU A 376 -22.91 12.13 25.18
CA GLU A 376 -23.49 11.10 24.30
C GLU A 376 -22.50 10.69 23.21
N LEU A 377 -21.85 11.66 22.55
CA LEU A 377 -20.84 11.40 21.51
C LEU A 377 -19.63 10.63 22.07
N LEU A 378 -19.15 10.97 23.28
CA LEU A 378 -18.08 10.21 23.93
C LEU A 378 -18.50 8.75 24.23
N ALA A 379 -19.76 8.52 24.61
CA ALA A 379 -20.28 7.17 24.82
C ALA A 379 -20.49 6.41 23.50
N GLU A 380 -20.84 7.09 22.41
CA GLU A 380 -20.86 6.52 21.06
C GLU A 380 -19.45 6.12 20.60
N GLU A 381 -18.44 6.96 20.86
CA GLU A 381 -17.06 6.68 20.50
C GLU A 381 -16.50 5.47 21.27
N TYR A 382 -16.86 5.31 22.55
CA TYR A 382 -16.56 4.10 23.32
C TYR A 382 -17.11 2.84 22.63
N ARG A 383 -18.40 2.86 22.25
CA ARG A 383 -19.05 1.72 21.58
C ARG A 383 -18.41 1.43 20.23
N ARG A 384 -18.08 2.45 19.45
CA ARG A 384 -17.37 2.28 18.17
C ARG A 384 -16.01 1.61 18.34
N ILE A 385 -15.25 2.01 19.35
CA ILE A 385 -13.89 1.50 19.57
C ILE A 385 -13.90 0.07 20.13
N PHE A 386 -14.84 -0.26 21.02
CA PHE A 386 -14.82 -1.53 21.76
C PHE A 386 -15.92 -2.55 21.39
N GLU A 387 -17.05 -2.10 20.85
CA GLU A 387 -18.23 -2.96 20.57
C GLU A 387 -18.42 -3.25 19.07
N GLU A 388 -17.90 -2.42 18.17
CA GLU A 388 -17.96 -2.61 16.70
C GLU A 388 -16.72 -3.34 16.13
N THR A 389 -16.09 -4.22 16.91
CA THR A 389 -15.07 -5.15 16.37
C THR A 389 -15.75 -6.47 15.99
N PRO A 390 -15.67 -6.95 14.73
CA PRO A 390 -16.20 -8.27 14.36
C PRO A 390 -15.49 -9.42 15.07
#